data_AF-A0A2S2NV80-F1
#
_entry.id   AF-A0A2S2NV80-F1
#
_cell.length_a   1.000
_cell.length_b   1.000
_cell.length_c   1.000
_cell.angle_alpha   90.00
_cell.angle_beta   90.00
_cell.angle_gamma   90.00
#
_symmetry.space_group_name_H-M   'P 1'
#
loop_
_entity.id
_entity.type
_entity.pdbx_description
1 polymer ?
#
loop_
_entity_poly.entity_id
_entity_poly.type
_entity_poly.pdbx_seq_one_letter_code
_entity_poly.pdbx_strand_id
1 'polypeptide(L)'
;PTKPGNDDVAGLKIFIELFQPLNVSCKRTHGPGNTQKNYWRPSKSEIKQGFICFTNDISRLKDIDKEKSEKALRLGQTIQPYMIFVGEHCSSLDSVDVHSFYVAINHNFLKLETALKAVDVCFKTFFSLDMNYPLESDQIWQFIQKYFYSVSTKYDKNYQMVNSTIKELNSA
;
A
#
# COMPACT_ATOMS: atom_id res chain seq x y z
N PRO A 1 3.01 -22.69 18.79
CA PRO A 1 2.90 -22.73 17.31
C PRO A 1 2.34 -21.39 16.80
N THR A 2 3.09 -20.67 15.96
CA THR A 2 2.61 -19.49 15.25
C THR A 2 1.36 -19.87 14.43
N LYS A 3 0.29 -19.08 14.53
CA LYS A 3 -0.94 -19.34 13.77
C LYS A 3 -0.61 -19.31 12.26
N PRO A 4 -1.18 -20.21 11.43
CA PRO A 4 -0.99 -20.17 9.98
C PRO A 4 -1.32 -18.78 9.42
N GLY A 5 -0.42 -18.19 8.64
CA GLY A 5 -0.57 -16.86 8.04
C GLY A 5 0.17 -15.71 8.75
N ASN A 6 0.68 -15.91 9.98
CA ASN A 6 1.48 -14.89 10.66
C ASN A 6 2.84 -14.66 9.97
N ASP A 7 3.43 -15.71 9.40
CA ASP A 7 4.71 -15.64 8.70
C ASP A 7 4.61 -14.76 7.43
N ASP A 8 3.49 -14.87 6.69
CA ASP A 8 3.23 -14.02 5.52
C ASP A 8 3.13 -12.54 5.92
N VAL A 9 2.44 -12.25 7.03
CA VAL A 9 2.31 -10.87 7.52
C VAL A 9 3.64 -10.32 8.00
N ALA A 10 4.44 -11.13 8.70
CA ALA A 10 5.80 -10.76 9.09
C ALA A 10 6.68 -10.50 7.85
N GLY A 11 6.60 -11.37 6.84
CA GLY A 11 7.26 -11.19 5.55
C GLY A 11 6.85 -9.90 4.85
N LEU A 12 5.54 -9.58 4.81
CA LEU A 12 5.04 -8.33 4.25
C LEU A 12 5.51 -7.09 5.02
N LYS A 13 5.60 -7.16 6.36
CA LYS A 13 6.15 -6.05 7.17
C LYS A 13 7.61 -5.80 6.81
N ILE A 14 8.44 -6.84 6.76
CA ILE A 14 9.86 -6.75 6.38
C ILE A 14 9.99 -6.24 4.94
N PHE A 15 9.17 -6.76 4.04
CA PHE A 15 9.14 -6.35 2.63
C PHE A 15 8.92 -4.84 2.46
N ILE A 16 8.04 -4.22 3.25
CA ILE A 16 7.83 -2.76 3.20
C ILE A 16 9.08 -1.99 3.62
N GLU A 17 9.86 -2.50 4.59
CA GLU A 17 11.08 -1.83 5.06
C GLU A 17 12.16 -1.75 3.97
N LEU A 18 12.15 -2.68 3.00
CA LEU A 18 13.08 -2.66 1.85
C LEU A 18 12.96 -1.38 1.01
N PHE A 19 11.83 -0.66 1.11
CA PHE A 19 11.56 0.55 0.33
C PHE A 19 11.70 1.83 1.17
N GLN A 20 12.49 1.82 2.26
CA GLN A 20 12.77 3.00 3.10
C GLN A 20 14.29 3.28 3.22
N PRO A 21 14.78 4.53 3.03
CA PRO A 21 14.06 5.76 2.69
C PRO A 21 14.05 6.02 1.19
N LEU A 22 12.91 6.47 0.69
CA LEU A 22 12.79 6.89 -0.70
C LEU A 22 12.62 8.40 -0.81
N ASN A 23 13.25 8.95 -1.84
CA ASN A 23 13.00 10.30 -2.31
C ASN A 23 11.65 10.33 -3.07
N VAL A 24 10.55 9.94 -2.41
CA VAL A 24 9.20 10.08 -2.98
C VAL A 24 8.74 11.50 -2.72
N SER A 25 8.53 12.25 -3.80
CA SER A 25 7.94 13.58 -3.77
C SER A 25 6.64 13.53 -4.56
N CYS A 26 5.52 13.63 -3.85
CA CYS A 26 4.17 13.58 -4.41
C CYS A 26 3.73 15.02 -4.73
N LYS A 27 3.20 15.26 -5.92
CA LYS A 27 2.62 16.57 -6.26
C LYS A 27 1.24 16.70 -5.59
N ARG A 28 0.98 17.83 -4.93
CA ARG A 28 -0.39 18.24 -4.57
C ARG A 28 -1.03 18.88 -5.80
N THR A 29 -2.20 18.41 -6.19
CA THR A 29 -3.03 19.08 -7.19
C THR A 29 -3.89 20.12 -6.48
N HIS A 30 -3.67 21.41 -6.78
CA HIS A 30 -4.56 22.47 -6.28
C HIS A 30 -5.91 22.41 -7.01
N GLY A 31 -6.97 22.87 -6.34
CA GLY A 31 -8.20 23.27 -7.02
C GLY A 31 -7.94 24.37 -8.07
N PRO A 32 -8.86 24.57 -9.03
CA PRO A 32 -8.63 25.49 -10.16
C PRO A 32 -8.39 26.92 -9.65
N GLY A 33 -7.17 27.45 -9.85
CA GLY A 33 -6.85 28.86 -9.57
C GLY A 33 -5.53 29.17 -8.85
N ASN A 34 -4.74 28.19 -8.41
CA ASN A 34 -3.45 28.46 -7.74
C ASN A 34 -2.28 27.75 -8.43
N THR A 35 -1.28 28.50 -8.88
CA THR A 35 -0.19 28.07 -9.78
C THR A 35 1.07 27.52 -9.07
N GLN A 36 1.13 27.58 -7.74
CA GLN A 36 2.28 27.04 -7.00
C GLN A 36 2.18 25.52 -6.83
N LYS A 37 3.16 24.79 -7.39
CA LYS A 37 3.30 23.34 -7.21
C LYS A 37 3.79 23.04 -5.80
N ASN A 38 2.90 22.70 -4.88
CA ASN A 38 3.29 22.19 -3.58
C ASN A 38 3.62 20.70 -3.65
N TYR A 39 4.85 20.35 -3.28
CA TYR A 39 5.27 18.97 -3.17
C TYR A 39 5.07 18.50 -1.73
N TRP A 40 4.54 17.28 -1.57
CA TRP A 40 4.40 16.60 -0.30
C TRP A 40 5.30 15.36 -0.30
N ARG A 41 6.11 15.21 0.75
CA ARG A 41 6.94 14.04 0.96
C ARG A 41 6.25 13.15 2.00
N PRO A 42 5.81 11.93 1.64
CA PRO A 42 5.27 10.98 2.59
C PRO A 42 6.30 10.63 3.67
N SER A 43 5.86 10.60 4.92
CA SER A 43 6.64 10.06 6.03
C SER A 43 6.76 8.54 5.94
N LYS A 44 7.70 7.94 6.70
CA LYS A 44 7.88 6.49 6.77
C LYS A 44 6.61 5.76 7.19
N SER A 45 5.84 6.32 8.14
CA SER A 45 4.57 5.76 8.59
C SER A 45 3.51 5.85 7.49
N GLU A 46 3.47 6.95 6.74
CA GLU A 46 2.52 7.10 5.63
C GLU A 46 2.79 6.12 4.50
N ILE A 47 4.05 5.87 4.14
CA ILE A 47 4.40 4.82 3.16
C ILE A 47 3.87 3.46 3.61
N LYS A 48 4.12 3.09 4.88
CA LYS A 48 3.66 1.82 5.47
C LYS A 48 2.14 1.70 5.40
N GLN A 49 1.43 2.72 5.90
CA GLN A 49 -0.04 2.78 5.90
C GLN A 49 -0.65 2.92 4.50
N GLY A 50 0.14 3.38 3.53
CA GLY A 50 -0.22 3.43 2.11
C GLY A 50 -0.22 2.07 1.44
N PHE A 51 0.53 1.12 1.97
CA PHE A 51 0.56 -0.24 1.49
C PHE A 51 -0.40 -1.12 2.30
N ILE A 52 -0.20 -1.21 3.63
CA ILE A 52 -1.06 -1.96 4.55
C ILE A 52 -1.44 -1.06 5.73
N CYS A 53 -2.74 -0.83 5.92
CA CYS A 53 -3.26 -0.21 7.13
C CYS A 53 -3.50 -1.30 8.19
N PHE A 54 -2.91 -1.13 9.37
CA PHE A 54 -3.15 -2.04 10.49
C PHE A 54 -4.09 -1.41 11.51
N THR A 55 -5.02 -2.20 12.03
CA THR A 55 -5.93 -1.82 13.13
C THR A 55 -6.08 -2.98 14.11
N ASN A 56 -6.34 -2.67 15.38
CA ASN A 56 -6.68 -3.67 16.39
C ASN A 56 -8.18 -3.97 16.46
N ASP A 57 -9.00 -3.17 15.78
CA ASP A 57 -10.45 -3.27 15.87
C ASP A 57 -11.09 -3.20 14.47
N ILE A 58 -11.95 -4.17 14.20
CA ILE A 58 -12.78 -4.27 13.00
C ILE A 58 -13.86 -3.19 12.95
N SER A 59 -14.32 -2.66 14.09
CA SER A 59 -15.32 -1.60 14.14
C SER A 59 -14.82 -0.32 13.43
N ARG A 60 -13.50 -0.13 13.42
CA ARG A 60 -12.82 1.04 12.83
C ARG A 60 -12.72 1.03 11.31
N LEU A 61 -13.15 -0.03 10.61
CA LEU A 61 -13.03 -0.09 9.15
C LEU A 61 -13.66 1.13 8.46
N LYS A 62 -14.85 1.56 8.90
CA LYS A 62 -15.54 2.74 8.35
C LYS A 62 -14.83 4.05 8.68
N ASP A 63 -14.26 4.16 9.88
CA ASP A 63 -13.51 5.35 10.29
C ASP A 63 -12.22 5.49 9.49
N ILE A 64 -11.49 4.39 9.29
CA ILE A 64 -10.30 4.34 8.44
C ILE A 64 -10.64 4.77 7.01
N ASP A 65 -11.76 4.29 6.46
CA ASP A 65 -12.20 4.65 5.12
C ASP A 65 -12.56 6.13 4.99
N LYS A 66 -13.21 6.69 6.01
CA LYS A 66 -13.48 8.12 6.11
C LYS A 66 -12.17 8.92 6.17
N GLU A 67 -11.23 8.55 7.04
CA GLU A 67 -9.93 9.22 7.17
C GLU A 67 -9.12 9.19 5.85
N LYS A 68 -9.13 8.06 5.14
CA LYS A 68 -8.50 7.89 3.83
C LYS A 68 -9.18 8.75 2.76
N SER A 69 -10.51 8.78 2.74
CA SER A 69 -11.30 9.60 1.82
C SER A 69 -11.05 11.10 2.03
N GLU A 70 -11.04 11.56 3.28
CA GLU A 70 -10.73 12.94 3.63
C GLU A 70 -9.28 13.30 3.27
N LYS A 71 -8.32 12.39 3.49
CA LYS A 71 -6.93 12.60 3.07
C LYS A 71 -6.83 12.74 1.55
N ALA A 72 -7.45 11.85 0.78
CA ALA A 72 -7.44 11.93 -0.68
C ALA A 72 -8.05 13.24 -1.17
N LEU A 73 -9.19 13.66 -0.60
CA LEU A 73 -9.84 14.94 -0.91
C LEU A 73 -8.93 16.13 -0.61
N ARG A 74 -8.28 16.18 0.57
CA ARG A 74 -7.32 17.24 0.93
C ARG A 74 -6.14 17.32 -0.02
N LEU A 75 -5.75 16.19 -0.62
CA LEU A 75 -4.63 16.10 -1.56
C LEU A 75 -5.06 16.31 -3.03
N GLY A 76 -6.36 16.49 -3.30
CA GLY A 76 -6.87 16.63 -4.67
C GLY A 76 -6.83 15.31 -5.47
N GLN A 77 -7.01 14.19 -4.78
CA GLN A 77 -6.88 12.84 -5.33
C GLN A 77 -8.16 12.03 -5.12
N THR A 78 -8.28 10.95 -5.89
CA THR A 78 -9.26 9.89 -5.64
C THR A 78 -8.73 8.91 -4.61
N ILE A 79 -9.63 8.27 -3.87
CA ILE A 79 -9.26 7.14 -3.03
C ILE A 79 -8.84 5.97 -3.94
N GLN A 80 -7.71 5.35 -3.65
CA GLN A 80 -7.21 4.18 -4.37
C GLN A 80 -7.38 2.93 -3.49
N PRO A 81 -7.57 1.74 -4.07
CA PRO A 81 -7.68 0.50 -3.32
C PRO A 81 -6.56 0.35 -2.30
N TYR A 82 -6.92 -0.12 -1.11
CA TYR A 82 -5.97 -0.29 -0.01
C TYR A 82 -6.34 -1.49 0.86
N MET A 83 -5.32 -2.05 1.53
CA MET A 83 -5.46 -3.19 2.41
C MET A 83 -5.63 -2.74 3.86
N ILE A 84 -6.53 -3.41 4.60
CA ILE A 84 -6.69 -3.23 6.05
C ILE A 84 -6.55 -4.58 6.74
N PHE A 85 -5.55 -4.72 7.60
CA PHE A 85 -5.26 -5.92 8.36
C PHE A 85 -5.65 -5.69 9.83
N VAL A 86 -6.45 -6.60 10.38
CA VAL A 86 -6.97 -6.52 11.75
C VAL A 86 -6.27 -7.52 12.65
N GLY A 87 -5.72 -7.04 13.75
CA GLY A 87 -5.00 -7.88 14.70
C GLY A 87 -4.49 -7.15 15.94
N GLU A 88 -4.13 -7.92 16.95
CA GLU A 88 -3.47 -7.40 18.14
C GLU A 88 -1.97 -7.19 17.88
N HIS A 89 -1.37 -6.24 18.59
CA HIS A 89 0.08 -5.95 18.53
C HIS A 89 0.63 -5.65 17.12
N CYS A 90 -0.22 -5.18 16.20
CA CYS A 90 0.17 -4.91 14.81
C CYS A 90 1.32 -3.90 14.66
N SER A 91 1.55 -3.04 15.66
CA SER A 91 2.61 -2.04 15.66
C SER A 91 4.01 -2.62 15.92
N SER A 92 4.10 -3.84 16.45
CA SER A 92 5.39 -4.49 16.76
C SER A 92 5.86 -5.39 15.61
N LEU A 93 7.17 -5.53 15.46
CA LEU A 93 7.77 -6.51 14.55
C LEU A 93 7.88 -7.89 15.21
N ASP A 94 7.91 -7.93 16.55
CA ASP A 94 8.26 -9.11 17.35
C ASP A 94 7.09 -10.08 17.56
N SER A 95 5.86 -9.55 17.55
CA SER A 95 4.63 -10.34 17.68
C SER A 95 3.55 -9.77 16.79
N VAL A 96 3.13 -10.58 15.82
CA VAL A 96 2.09 -10.22 14.87
C VAL A 96 0.95 -11.21 15.04
N ASP A 97 -0.16 -10.76 15.62
CA ASP A 97 -1.38 -11.58 15.70
C ASP A 97 -2.47 -10.96 14.83
N VAL A 98 -2.29 -11.08 13.52
CA VAL A 98 -3.25 -10.61 12.53
C VAL A 98 -4.16 -11.76 12.13
N HIS A 99 -5.47 -11.56 12.29
CA HIS A 99 -6.46 -12.63 12.10
C HIS A 99 -7.51 -12.29 11.04
N SER A 100 -7.56 -11.06 10.52
CA SER A 100 -8.47 -10.70 9.41
C SER A 100 -7.81 -9.80 8.38
N PHE A 101 -8.08 -10.08 7.11
CA PHE A 101 -7.53 -9.37 5.98
C PHE A 101 -8.66 -8.78 5.14
N TYR A 102 -8.58 -7.48 4.86
CA TYR A 102 -9.57 -6.78 4.04
C TYR A 102 -8.92 -6.02 2.91
N VAL A 103 -9.61 -5.92 1.78
CA VAL A 103 -9.33 -4.94 0.73
C VAL A 103 -10.53 -4.01 0.63
N ALA A 104 -10.26 -2.71 0.77
CA ALA A 104 -11.25 -1.67 0.61
C ALA A 104 -11.27 -1.20 -0.85
N ILE A 105 -12.44 -1.28 -1.49
CA ILE A 105 -12.67 -0.86 -2.88
C ILE A 105 -13.96 -0.06 -2.93
N ASN A 106 -13.86 1.23 -3.24
CA ASN A 106 -15.02 2.13 -3.37
C ASN A 106 -15.99 2.02 -2.18
N HIS A 107 -15.48 2.21 -0.95
CA HIS A 107 -16.22 2.12 0.32
C HIS A 107 -16.77 0.72 0.69
N ASN A 108 -16.46 -0.31 -0.10
CA ASN A 108 -16.81 -1.69 0.23
C ASN A 108 -15.59 -2.43 0.78
N PHE A 109 -15.79 -3.24 1.83
CA PHE A 109 -14.74 -4.03 2.46
C PHE A 109 -14.90 -5.49 2.08
N LEU A 110 -14.02 -5.98 1.20
CA LEU A 110 -13.95 -7.40 0.90
C LEU A 110 -13.09 -8.09 1.95
N LYS A 111 -13.60 -9.14 2.59
CA LYS A 111 -12.83 -9.98 3.52
C LYS A 111 -12.15 -11.11 2.75
N LEU A 112 -10.86 -11.34 3.02
CA LEU A 112 -10.04 -12.33 2.34
C LEU A 112 -9.49 -13.35 3.34
N GLU A 113 -9.13 -14.53 2.83
CA GLU A 113 -8.67 -15.66 3.63
C GLU A 113 -7.24 -15.48 4.14
N THR A 114 -6.37 -14.86 3.35
CA THR A 114 -4.94 -14.71 3.67
C THR A 114 -4.40 -13.32 3.33
N ALA A 115 -3.28 -12.95 3.95
CA ALA A 115 -2.57 -11.72 3.68
C ALA A 115 -2.14 -11.62 2.21
N LEU A 116 -1.54 -12.68 1.66
CA LEU A 116 -1.12 -12.74 0.26
C LEU A 116 -2.31 -12.65 -0.70
N LYS A 117 -3.47 -13.22 -0.34
CA LYS A 117 -4.69 -13.08 -1.14
C LYS A 117 -5.19 -11.63 -1.16
N ALA A 118 -5.06 -10.91 -0.05
CA ALA A 118 -5.37 -9.48 -0.01
C ALA A 118 -4.42 -8.66 -0.90
N VAL A 119 -3.13 -8.96 -0.91
CA VAL A 119 -2.15 -8.33 -1.83
C VAL A 119 -2.53 -8.59 -3.29
N ASP A 120 -2.82 -9.85 -3.64
CA ASP A 120 -3.20 -10.26 -4.99
C ASP A 120 -4.48 -9.56 -5.47
N VAL A 121 -5.52 -9.54 -4.63
CA VAL A 121 -6.80 -8.90 -4.95
C VAL A 121 -6.63 -7.39 -5.05
N CYS A 122 -5.92 -6.76 -4.13
CA CYS A 122 -5.65 -5.31 -4.18
C CYS A 122 -4.87 -4.95 -5.46
N PHE A 123 -3.82 -5.70 -5.79
CA PHE A 123 -3.04 -5.51 -7.01
C PHE A 123 -3.91 -5.61 -8.27
N LYS A 124 -4.67 -6.70 -8.41
CA LYS A 124 -5.55 -6.94 -9.57
C LYS A 124 -6.65 -5.88 -9.70
N THR A 125 -7.09 -5.30 -8.59
CA THR A 125 -8.10 -4.23 -8.60
C THR A 125 -7.59 -3.00 -9.34
N PHE A 126 -6.31 -2.63 -9.19
CA PHE A 126 -5.74 -1.48 -9.91
C PHE A 126 -5.86 -1.65 -11.43
N PHE A 127 -5.54 -2.84 -11.94
CA PHE A 127 -5.64 -3.14 -13.37
C PHE A 127 -7.08 -3.31 -13.84
N SER A 128 -7.92 -3.99 -13.05
CA SER A 128 -9.30 -4.28 -13.43
C SER A 128 -10.17 -3.02 -13.51
N LEU A 129 -9.84 -2.00 -12.70
CA LEU A 129 -10.59 -0.75 -12.61
C LEU A 129 -9.85 0.46 -13.20
N ASP A 130 -8.71 0.25 -13.87
CA ASP A 130 -7.85 1.31 -14.41
C ASP A 130 -7.52 2.42 -13.38
N MET A 131 -7.15 1.99 -12.18
CA MET A 131 -6.83 2.88 -11.05
C MET A 131 -5.32 3.02 -10.87
N ASN A 132 -4.88 4.20 -10.44
CA ASN A 132 -3.49 4.40 -10.05
C ASN A 132 -3.20 3.74 -8.70
N TYR A 133 -1.92 3.43 -8.47
CA TYR A 133 -1.45 3.05 -7.15
C TYR A 133 -1.52 4.23 -6.16
N PRO A 134 -1.67 3.97 -4.84
CA PRO A 134 -1.52 5.00 -3.83
C PRO A 134 -0.15 5.68 -3.94
N LEU A 135 -0.10 7.01 -3.97
CA LEU A 135 1.15 7.74 -4.26
C LEU A 135 2.24 7.48 -3.23
N GLU A 136 1.88 7.30 -1.96
CA GLU A 136 2.82 7.04 -0.89
C GLU A 136 3.52 5.67 -0.99
N SER A 137 2.86 4.68 -1.61
CA SER A 137 3.34 3.30 -1.72
C SER A 137 3.55 2.86 -3.17
N ASP A 138 3.49 3.78 -4.13
CA ASP A 138 3.55 3.50 -5.58
C ASP A 138 4.75 2.62 -5.95
N GLN A 139 5.93 2.92 -5.42
CA GLN A 139 7.15 2.13 -5.63
C GLN A 139 7.00 0.65 -5.23
N ILE A 140 6.21 0.35 -4.19
CA ILE A 140 6.05 -1.00 -3.65
C ILE A 140 5.20 -1.78 -4.65
N TRP A 141 4.14 -1.14 -5.15
CA TRP A 141 3.29 -1.68 -6.20
C TRP A 141 4.02 -1.82 -7.55
N GLN A 142 4.89 -0.88 -7.91
CA GLN A 142 5.74 -0.99 -9.10
C GLN A 142 6.71 -2.17 -9.00
N PHE A 143 7.28 -2.42 -7.81
CA PHE A 143 8.08 -3.61 -7.58
C PHE A 143 7.24 -4.88 -7.74
N ILE A 144 6.06 -4.93 -7.09
CA ILE A 144 5.16 -6.09 -7.18
C ILE A 144 4.77 -6.36 -8.64
N GLN A 145 4.41 -5.32 -9.38
CA GLN A 145 4.03 -5.39 -10.78
C GLN A 145 5.14 -6.02 -11.63
N LYS A 146 6.38 -5.53 -11.52
CA LYS A 146 7.49 -5.94 -12.36
C LYS A 146 8.08 -7.29 -11.94
N TYR A 147 8.28 -7.48 -10.64
CA TYR A 147 8.98 -8.65 -10.11
C TYR A 147 8.06 -9.87 -9.99
N PHE A 148 6.91 -9.73 -9.31
CA PHE A 148 6.02 -10.86 -9.05
C PHE A 148 5.06 -11.16 -10.20
N TYR A 149 4.54 -10.13 -10.88
CA TYR A 149 3.57 -10.31 -11.97
C TYR A 149 4.17 -10.21 -13.37
N SER A 150 5.41 -9.76 -13.51
CA SER A 150 6.07 -9.54 -14.81
C SER A 150 5.25 -8.67 -15.77
N VAL A 151 4.48 -7.71 -15.24
CA VAL A 151 3.66 -6.79 -16.01
C VAL A 151 4.43 -5.50 -16.29
N SER A 152 4.38 -5.03 -17.53
CA SER A 152 4.93 -3.72 -17.92
C SER A 152 3.89 -2.92 -18.70
N THR A 153 3.79 -1.63 -18.40
CA THR A 153 2.83 -0.72 -19.02
C THR A 153 3.52 0.56 -19.49
N LYS A 154 2.87 1.29 -20.40
CA LYS A 154 3.32 2.63 -20.82
C LYS A 154 3.24 3.69 -19.71
N TYR A 155 2.58 3.40 -18.60
CA TYR A 155 2.42 4.30 -17.45
C TYR A 155 3.40 3.98 -16.31
N ASP A 156 4.27 2.99 -16.49
CA ASP A 156 5.22 2.55 -15.48
C ASP A 156 6.15 3.70 -15.07
N LYS A 157 6.27 3.90 -13.76
CA LYS A 157 7.22 4.85 -13.21
C LYS A 157 8.58 4.18 -13.03
N ASN A 158 9.64 4.94 -13.32
CA ASN A 158 11.00 4.47 -13.19
C ASN A 158 11.58 4.86 -11.81
N TYR A 159 11.57 3.91 -10.88
CA TYR A 159 12.21 4.05 -9.57
C TYR A 159 13.55 3.34 -9.58
N GLN A 160 14.64 4.09 -9.40
CA GLN A 160 16.01 3.54 -9.35
C GLN A 160 16.13 2.43 -8.30
N MET A 161 15.59 2.65 -7.10
CA MET A 161 15.61 1.64 -6.03
C MET A 161 14.91 0.33 -6.46
N VAL A 162 13.73 0.41 -7.07
CA VAL A 162 12.98 -0.77 -7.53
C VAL A 162 13.82 -1.57 -8.53
N ASN A 163 14.44 -0.90 -9.51
CA ASN A 163 15.27 -1.60 -10.51
C ASN A 163 16.52 -2.22 -9.88
N SER A 164 17.19 -1.52 -8.97
CA SER A 164 18.35 -2.05 -8.26
C SER A 164 17.99 -3.28 -7.44
N THR A 165 16.91 -3.22 -6.65
CA THR A 165 16.43 -4.36 -5.85
C THR A 165 16.05 -5.55 -6.72
N ILE A 166 15.35 -5.33 -7.85
CA ILE A 166 15.03 -6.40 -8.80
C ILE A 166 16.31 -7.04 -9.36
N LYS A 167 17.30 -6.22 -9.73
CA LYS A 167 18.57 -6.73 -10.25
C LYS A 167 19.33 -7.55 -9.21
N GLU A 168 19.37 -7.09 -7.97
CA GLU A 168 20.02 -7.79 -6.85
C GLU A 168 19.35 -9.14 -6.58
N LEU A 169 18.02 -9.18 -6.50
CA LEU A 169 17.26 -10.41 -6.27
C LEU A 169 17.40 -11.41 -7.42
N ASN A 170 17.51 -10.95 -8.66
CA ASN A 170 17.75 -11.83 -9.82
C ASN A 170 19.21 -12.32 -9.93
N SER A 171 20.13 -11.70 -9.17
CA SER A 171 21.56 -12.06 -9.18
C SER A 171 21.96 -12.91 -7.97
N ALA A 172 21.04 -13.12 -7.00
CA ALA A 172 21.22 -13.96 -5.82
C ALA A 172 20.84 -15.41 -6.13
#